data_AF-A0A9D4V5A4-F1
#
_entry.id   AF-A0A9D4V5A4-F1
#
_cell.length_a   1.000
_cell.length_b   1.000
_cell.length_c   1.000
_cell.angle_alpha   90.00
_cell.angle_beta   90.00
_cell.angle_gamma   90.00
#
_symmetry.space_group_name_H-M   'P 1'
#
loop_
_entity.id
_entity.type
_entity.pdbx_description
1 polymer ?
#
loop_
_entity_poly.entity_id
_entity_poly.type
_entity_poly.pdbx_seq_one_letter_code
_entity_poly.pdbx_strand_id
1 'polypeptide(L)'
;MDSSSLRRTASPVLLAISTLFLLLSPHVHSASSPPPPPPPSPISLSFPPFSPSNLLCQFDKSLNLSADLICTPSNPPGQIVFSYDNDVISTRYQYKKPVQLWKKGSPYAASFSTQFTLQFHRDAERSVKRVFGGGIAFAVTPTIDAGDSGPESFGLFKIDDASGKAAGGKNPKTVAVEIDTSRDVTYSWDPQIPHVGLDISSVNSVASKFLWNGTAFIDRKIAVFIDYDAQKEVLAVRFQNVSASGKADKAKSTLFLSYAGLSLGKTVNEMSYVGFSSRVPVTTDGVYILYDWSFSTQWVLKKK
;
A
#
# COMPACT_ATOMS: atom_id res chain seq x y z
N MET A 1 -51.55 -104.70 -26.93
CA MET A 1 -51.34 -103.36 -27.52
C MET A 1 -51.52 -102.34 -26.41
N ASP A 2 -50.64 -101.43 -26.08
CA ASP A 2 -49.19 -101.30 -26.17
C ASP A 2 -48.88 -100.06 -25.31
N SER A 3 -47.78 -100.10 -24.55
CA SER A 3 -47.09 -98.94 -23.95
C SER A 3 -47.89 -98.10 -22.90
N SER A 4 -47.30 -97.41 -21.93
CA SER A 4 -45.98 -97.32 -21.32
C SER A 4 -46.06 -96.17 -20.30
N SER A 5 -45.05 -96.07 -19.43
CA SER A 5 -44.58 -94.85 -18.76
C SER A 5 -44.99 -94.62 -17.30
N LEU A 6 -44.05 -95.00 -16.42
CA LEU A 6 -43.88 -94.51 -15.06
C LEU A 6 -43.68 -92.98 -15.05
N ARG A 7 -44.23 -92.28 -14.05
CA ARG A 7 -43.55 -91.13 -13.42
C ARG A 7 -43.78 -91.09 -11.92
N ARG A 8 -42.67 -91.16 -11.17
CA ARG A 8 -42.55 -90.88 -9.74
C ARG A 8 -42.67 -89.37 -9.53
N THR A 9 -43.49 -88.94 -8.57
CA THR A 9 -43.50 -87.57 -8.05
C THR A 9 -42.64 -87.50 -6.80
N ALA A 10 -41.50 -86.81 -6.89
CA ALA A 10 -40.67 -86.42 -5.75
C ALA A 10 -40.91 -84.94 -5.43
N SER A 11 -41.07 -84.61 -4.15
CA SER A 11 -41.12 -83.22 -3.63
C SER A 11 -39.75 -82.56 -3.70
N PRO A 12 -39.65 -81.24 -3.94
CA PRO A 12 -38.47 -80.48 -3.57
C PRO A 12 -38.66 -79.77 -2.23
N VAL A 13 -37.72 -80.03 -1.33
CA VAL A 13 -37.44 -79.24 -0.12
C VAL A 13 -36.81 -77.92 -0.54
N LEU A 14 -37.32 -76.79 -0.05
CA LEU A 14 -36.73 -75.46 -0.26
C LEU A 14 -35.50 -75.31 0.65
N LEU A 15 -34.31 -75.17 0.07
CA LEU A 15 -33.07 -74.83 0.78
C LEU A 15 -32.86 -73.31 0.69
N ALA A 16 -33.02 -72.59 1.80
CA ALA A 16 -32.72 -71.15 1.87
C ALA A 16 -31.22 -70.95 2.10
N ILE A 17 -30.52 -70.38 1.11
CA ILE A 17 -29.12 -69.98 1.23
C ILE A 17 -29.10 -68.51 1.69
N SER A 18 -28.70 -68.28 2.94
CA SER A 18 -28.45 -66.94 3.48
C SER A 18 -27.03 -66.49 3.11
N THR A 19 -26.91 -65.58 2.14
CA THR A 19 -25.63 -64.92 1.81
C THR A 19 -25.38 -63.75 2.76
N LEU A 20 -24.41 -63.92 3.66
CA LEU A 20 -23.90 -62.88 4.55
C LEU A 20 -22.98 -61.94 3.76
N PHE A 21 -23.47 -60.74 3.42
CA PHE A 21 -22.64 -59.68 2.83
C PHE A 21 -21.78 -59.02 3.92
N LEU A 22 -20.48 -59.31 3.91
CA LEU A 22 -19.48 -58.56 4.67
C LEU A 22 -19.31 -57.16 4.05
N LEU A 23 -19.89 -56.14 4.68
CA LEU A 23 -19.62 -54.73 4.41
C LEU A 23 -18.21 -54.38 4.90
N LEU A 24 -17.21 -54.51 4.03
CA LEU A 24 -15.91 -53.86 4.23
C LEU A 24 -16.10 -52.34 4.08
N SER A 25 -16.14 -51.64 5.21
CA SER A 25 -16.08 -50.18 5.22
C SER A 25 -14.68 -49.76 4.73
N PRO A 26 -14.55 -48.94 3.67
CA PRO A 26 -13.26 -48.38 3.34
C PRO A 26 -12.88 -47.42 4.47
N HIS A 27 -11.83 -47.73 5.22
CA HIS A 27 -11.16 -46.74 6.06
C HIS A 27 -10.62 -45.64 5.16
N VAL A 28 -11.43 -44.60 4.95
CA VAL A 28 -10.97 -43.34 4.39
C VAL A 28 -9.93 -42.81 5.37
N HIS A 29 -8.66 -43.03 5.04
CA HIS A 29 -7.57 -42.34 5.69
C HIS A 29 -7.80 -40.87 5.40
N SER A 30 -8.26 -40.13 6.41
CA SER A 30 -8.25 -38.67 6.38
C SER A 30 -6.79 -38.26 6.31
N ALA A 31 -6.24 -38.22 5.10
CA ALA A 31 -4.93 -37.66 4.82
C ALA A 31 -5.02 -36.20 5.26
N SER A 32 -4.46 -35.91 6.44
CA SER A 32 -4.32 -34.54 6.93
C SER A 32 -3.60 -33.76 5.84
N SER A 33 -4.25 -32.74 5.29
CA SER A 33 -3.64 -31.86 4.30
C SER A 33 -2.28 -31.41 4.83
N PRO A 34 -1.22 -31.42 4.00
CA PRO A 34 0.10 -30.99 4.45
C PRO A 34 0.00 -29.58 5.07
N PRO A 35 0.76 -29.31 6.16
CA PRO A 35 0.73 -28.01 6.79
C PRO A 35 1.07 -26.93 5.76
N PRO A 36 0.42 -25.75 5.84
CA PRO A 36 0.68 -24.70 4.88
C PRO A 36 2.16 -24.31 4.90
N PRO A 37 2.75 -23.95 3.74
CA PRO A 37 4.14 -23.50 3.70
C PRO A 37 4.33 -22.29 4.63
N PRO A 38 5.51 -22.12 5.23
CA PRO A 38 5.77 -21.01 6.14
C PRO A 38 5.53 -19.66 5.44
N PRO A 39 5.14 -18.61 6.19
CA PRO A 39 5.02 -17.28 5.64
C PRO A 39 6.38 -16.78 5.11
N PRO A 40 6.40 -15.87 4.12
CA PRO A 40 7.62 -15.16 3.75
C PRO A 40 8.24 -14.40 4.93
N SER A 41 9.52 -14.04 4.80
CA SER A 41 10.21 -13.28 5.84
C SER A 41 9.65 -11.87 6.00
N PRO A 42 9.51 -11.36 7.23
CA PRO A 42 9.18 -9.95 7.46
C PRO A 42 10.38 -9.05 7.10
N ILE A 43 10.10 -7.77 6.86
CA ILE A 43 11.12 -6.73 6.68
C ILE A 43 10.97 -5.67 7.77
N SER A 44 12.09 -5.04 8.14
CA SER A 44 12.11 -3.86 9.01
C SER A 44 13.11 -2.85 8.44
N LEU A 45 12.67 -1.63 8.23
CA LEU A 45 13.42 -0.49 7.72
C LEU A 45 13.39 0.62 8.78
N SER A 46 14.51 1.32 8.95
CA SER A 46 14.64 2.45 9.85
C SER A 46 15.67 3.43 9.32
N PHE A 47 15.26 4.68 9.15
CA PHE A 47 16.07 5.81 8.71
C PHE A 47 15.80 6.99 9.65
N PRO A 48 16.80 7.83 9.98
CA PRO A 48 18.16 7.95 9.40
C PRO A 48 19.16 6.83 9.74
N PRO A 49 20.33 6.76 9.05
CA PRO A 49 20.77 7.68 7.98
C PRO A 49 20.05 7.41 6.65
N PHE A 50 19.52 8.47 6.05
CA PHE A 50 19.03 8.43 4.66
C PHE A 50 20.24 8.24 3.74
N SER A 51 20.35 7.06 3.13
CA SER A 51 21.53 6.69 2.36
C SER A 51 21.16 6.25 0.93
N PRO A 52 21.90 6.72 -0.09
CA PRO A 52 21.78 6.22 -1.45
C PRO A 52 22.06 4.72 -1.59
N SER A 53 22.65 4.04 -0.60
CA SER A 53 22.83 2.58 -0.64
C SER A 53 21.51 1.82 -0.50
N ASN A 54 20.54 2.38 0.23
CA ASN A 54 19.27 1.73 0.54
C ASN A 54 18.08 2.40 -0.16
N LEU A 55 18.17 3.71 -0.42
CA LEU A 55 17.10 4.54 -0.93
C LEU A 55 17.45 5.11 -2.30
N LEU A 56 16.44 5.35 -3.13
CA LEU A 56 16.59 5.91 -4.45
C LEU A 56 15.58 7.03 -4.67
N CYS A 57 16.08 8.18 -5.12
CA CYS A 57 15.28 9.27 -5.67
C CYS A 57 15.12 9.04 -7.18
N GLN A 58 13.89 8.97 -7.68
CA GLN A 58 13.54 8.78 -9.09
C GLN A 58 12.52 9.83 -9.51
N PHE A 59 12.65 10.32 -10.72
CA PHE A 59 11.78 11.31 -11.33
C PHE A 59 11.79 11.04 -12.84
N ASP A 60 11.06 11.83 -13.62
CA ASP A 60 11.07 11.70 -15.07
C ASP A 60 12.49 11.91 -15.62
N LYS A 61 13.07 10.84 -16.16
CA LYS A 61 14.44 10.83 -16.68
C LYS A 61 14.62 11.75 -17.89
N SER A 62 13.55 12.12 -18.59
CA SER A 62 13.60 13.05 -19.72
C SER A 62 14.02 14.47 -19.28
N LEU A 63 13.87 14.80 -17.99
CA LEU A 63 14.29 16.09 -17.43
C LEU A 63 15.82 16.26 -17.39
N ASN A 64 16.60 15.17 -17.52
CA ASN A 64 18.06 15.18 -17.50
C ASN A 64 18.67 15.92 -16.29
N LEU A 65 18.07 15.70 -15.12
CA LEU A 65 18.51 16.30 -13.84
C LEU A 65 19.32 15.29 -13.00
N SER A 66 20.04 15.81 -12.02
CA SER A 66 20.65 14.98 -10.96
C SER A 66 19.71 14.87 -9.76
N ALA A 67 19.67 13.68 -9.14
CA ALA A 67 18.71 13.36 -8.11
C ALA A 67 18.92 14.12 -6.79
N ASP A 68 20.15 14.53 -6.52
CA ASP A 68 20.55 15.34 -5.35
C ASP A 68 20.06 16.80 -5.42
N LEU A 69 19.64 17.26 -6.61
CA LEU A 69 18.94 18.54 -6.79
C LEU A 69 17.47 18.50 -6.36
N ILE A 70 16.93 17.29 -6.13
CA ILE A 70 15.49 17.07 -5.88
C ILE A 70 15.25 16.46 -4.50
N CYS A 71 16.00 15.39 -4.19
CA CYS A 71 16.01 14.75 -2.88
C CYS A 71 17.36 15.03 -2.23
N THR A 72 17.50 16.17 -1.57
CA THR A 72 18.77 16.67 -1.04
C THR A 72 18.98 16.21 0.41
N PRO A 73 20.05 15.45 0.71
CA PRO A 73 20.38 15.11 2.09
C PRO A 73 20.75 16.37 2.89
N SER A 74 20.29 16.46 4.14
CA SER A 74 20.67 17.57 5.01
C SER A 74 22.15 17.55 5.37
N ASN A 75 22.70 18.72 5.72
CA ASN A 75 24.02 18.85 6.34
C ASN A 75 23.87 19.54 7.71
N PRO A 76 24.11 18.85 8.85
CA PRO A 76 24.62 17.48 8.98
C PRO A 76 23.61 16.41 8.50
N PRO A 77 24.08 15.19 8.13
CA PRO A 77 23.22 14.11 7.67
C PRO A 77 22.19 13.69 8.71
N GLY A 78 20.97 13.41 8.26
CA GLY A 78 19.90 12.93 9.14
C GLY A 78 18.50 13.16 8.60
N GLN A 79 18.35 14.00 7.58
CA GLN A 79 17.06 14.35 6.97
C GLN A 79 17.20 14.31 5.45
N ILE A 80 16.08 14.22 4.76
CA ILE A 80 16.01 14.42 3.31
C ILE A 80 15.04 15.58 3.03
N VAL A 81 15.47 16.49 2.18
CA VAL A 81 14.72 17.67 1.77
C VAL A 81 14.22 17.45 0.35
N PHE A 82 12.94 17.70 0.10
CA PHE A 82 12.29 17.62 -1.20
C PHE A 82 11.94 19.02 -1.70
N SER A 83 12.55 19.44 -2.79
CA SER A 83 12.24 20.66 -3.53
C SER A 83 12.95 20.63 -4.89
N TYR A 84 12.62 21.57 -5.78
CA TYR A 84 13.43 21.80 -6.97
C TYR A 84 13.41 23.29 -7.34
N ASP A 85 14.53 23.87 -7.76
CA ASP A 85 14.65 25.33 -7.85
C ASP A 85 13.83 25.95 -9.00
N ASN A 86 13.69 25.24 -10.11
CA ASN A 86 13.26 25.86 -11.38
C ASN A 86 11.79 25.63 -11.70
N ASP A 87 11.21 24.50 -11.28
CA ASP A 87 9.87 24.09 -11.71
C ASP A 87 9.23 23.11 -10.72
N VAL A 88 7.92 22.90 -10.89
CA VAL A 88 7.17 21.88 -10.19
C VAL A 88 7.40 20.55 -10.89
N ILE A 89 7.95 19.58 -10.17
CA ILE A 89 8.18 18.22 -10.68
C ILE A 89 7.63 17.17 -9.72
N SER A 90 7.45 15.95 -10.21
CA SER A 90 7.22 14.79 -9.36
C SER A 90 8.50 14.01 -9.07
N THR A 91 8.59 13.43 -7.88
CA THR A 91 9.65 12.49 -7.50
C THR A 91 9.10 11.31 -6.71
N ARG A 92 9.82 10.21 -6.72
CA ARG A 92 9.68 9.06 -5.82
C ARG A 92 10.96 8.89 -5.04
N TYR A 93 10.84 8.70 -3.73
CA TYR A 93 11.95 8.40 -2.84
C TYR A 93 11.68 7.09 -2.10
N GLN A 94 12.27 6.00 -2.59
CA GLN A 94 11.83 4.64 -2.25
C GLN A 94 12.96 3.73 -1.80
N TYR A 95 12.60 2.70 -1.03
CA TYR A 95 13.49 1.60 -0.71
C TYR A 95 13.82 0.79 -1.97
N LYS A 96 15.12 0.52 -2.19
CA LYS A 96 15.63 -0.05 -3.44
C LYS A 96 15.18 -1.49 -3.72
N LYS A 97 14.76 -2.24 -2.70
CA LYS A 97 14.36 -3.64 -2.86
C LYS A 97 12.84 -3.76 -2.74
N PRO A 98 12.20 -4.54 -3.61
CA PRO A 98 10.78 -4.78 -3.48
C PRO A 98 10.47 -5.58 -2.20
N VAL A 99 9.37 -5.23 -1.54
CA VAL A 99 8.82 -5.88 -0.36
C VAL A 99 7.71 -6.82 -0.79
N GLN A 100 7.72 -8.04 -0.27
CA GLN A 100 6.61 -8.97 -0.46
C GLN A 100 5.47 -8.61 0.51
N LEU A 101 4.30 -8.24 -0.01
CA LEU A 101 3.14 -7.82 0.81
C LEU A 101 2.02 -8.87 0.86
N TRP A 102 1.99 -9.75 -0.13
CA TRP A 102 1.10 -10.90 -0.18
C TRP A 102 1.72 -11.98 -1.06
N LYS A 103 1.15 -13.18 -1.03
CA LYS A 103 1.62 -14.30 -1.85
C LYS A 103 0.45 -15.12 -2.39
N LYS A 104 0.39 -15.32 -3.71
CA LYS A 104 -0.66 -16.15 -4.32
C LYS A 104 -0.56 -17.59 -3.82
N GLY A 105 -1.70 -18.20 -3.48
CA GLY A 105 -1.76 -19.56 -2.94
C GLY A 105 -1.27 -19.71 -1.49
N SER A 106 -0.66 -18.68 -0.89
CA SER A 106 -0.33 -18.66 0.53
C SER A 106 -1.58 -18.38 1.37
N PRO A 107 -1.75 -19.00 2.55
CA PRO A 107 -2.78 -18.58 3.51
C PRO A 107 -2.40 -17.30 4.27
N TYR A 108 -1.18 -16.79 4.08
CA TYR A 108 -0.67 -15.60 4.77
C TYR A 108 -0.74 -14.33 3.91
N ALA A 109 -0.88 -13.18 4.56
CA ALA A 109 -0.72 -11.85 4.01
C ALA A 109 0.06 -10.97 4.98
N ALA A 110 0.76 -9.94 4.49
CA ALA A 110 1.53 -9.04 5.34
C ALA A 110 0.64 -7.89 5.83
N SER A 111 0.47 -7.79 7.14
CA SER A 111 0.18 -6.52 7.79
C SER A 111 1.44 -5.65 7.74
N PHE A 112 1.29 -4.34 7.67
CA PHE A 112 2.44 -3.43 7.75
C PHE A 112 2.14 -2.24 8.66
N SER A 113 3.21 -1.69 9.24
CA SER A 113 3.19 -0.42 9.93
C SER A 113 4.32 0.46 9.39
N THR A 114 4.01 1.71 9.12
CA THR A 114 5.02 2.72 8.80
C THR A 114 4.82 3.97 9.63
N GLN A 115 5.92 4.58 10.01
CA GLN A 115 5.95 5.85 10.72
C GLN A 115 6.99 6.75 10.05
N PHE A 116 6.65 8.02 9.90
CA PHE A 116 7.59 9.03 9.44
C PHE A 116 7.24 10.38 10.02
N THR A 117 8.24 11.25 10.20
CA THR A 117 8.05 12.63 10.62
C THR A 117 8.36 13.57 9.47
N LEU A 118 7.38 14.41 9.12
CA LEU A 118 7.43 15.34 7.99
C LEU A 118 7.21 16.78 8.47
N GLN A 119 7.79 17.75 7.78
CA GLN A 119 7.40 19.14 7.85
C GLN A 119 7.26 19.72 6.44
N PHE A 120 6.12 20.36 6.18
CA PHE A 120 5.97 21.27 5.04
C PHE A 120 6.48 22.64 5.47
N HIS A 121 7.69 23.02 5.07
CA HIS A 121 8.29 24.29 5.44
C HIS A 121 8.06 25.31 4.34
N ARG A 122 7.28 26.35 4.63
CA ARG A 122 6.99 27.40 3.64
C ARG A 122 8.02 28.51 3.72
N ASP A 123 8.35 29.07 2.58
CA ASP A 123 9.12 30.32 2.56
C ASP A 123 8.31 31.48 3.19
N ALA A 124 8.97 32.24 4.07
CA ALA A 124 8.32 33.27 4.88
C ALA A 124 7.85 34.49 4.08
N GLU A 125 8.45 34.75 2.91
CA GLU A 125 8.12 35.91 2.07
C GLU A 125 6.94 35.64 1.13
N ARG A 126 6.47 34.39 1.04
CA ARG A 126 5.34 34.02 0.18
C ARG A 126 4.03 33.84 0.95
N SER A 127 3.03 34.59 0.51
CA SER A 127 1.68 34.57 1.09
C SER A 127 1.03 33.20 0.98
N VAL A 128 0.12 32.88 1.92
CA VAL A 128 -0.78 31.70 1.94
C VAL A 128 -1.64 31.55 0.66
N LYS A 129 -1.65 32.56 -0.22
CA LYS A 129 -2.46 32.63 -1.44
C LYS A 129 -1.75 32.12 -2.70
N ARG A 130 -0.42 31.98 -2.70
CA ARG A 130 0.27 31.25 -3.78
C ARG A 130 0.25 29.76 -3.46
N VAL A 131 0.27 28.91 -4.50
CA VAL A 131 0.31 27.45 -4.37
C VAL A 131 1.65 27.05 -3.75
N PHE A 132 1.78 27.20 -2.44
CA PHE A 132 2.70 26.38 -1.66
C PHE A 132 2.02 25.01 -1.54
N GLY A 133 2.44 24.05 -2.35
CA GLY A 133 1.83 22.74 -2.29
C GLY A 133 1.82 21.98 -3.60
N GLY A 134 0.91 21.01 -3.66
CA GLY A 134 1.18 19.65 -4.07
C GLY A 134 1.13 18.81 -2.80
N GLY A 135 2.09 17.91 -2.60
CA GLY A 135 2.19 17.21 -1.33
C GLY A 135 3.09 16.00 -1.43
N ILE A 136 2.93 15.11 -0.46
CA ILE A 136 3.69 13.86 -0.39
C ILE A 136 2.77 12.73 0.01
N ALA A 137 2.99 11.56 -0.58
CA ALA A 137 2.27 10.35 -0.30
C ALA A 137 3.23 9.25 0.13
N PHE A 138 2.88 8.50 1.18
CA PHE A 138 3.47 7.18 1.38
C PHE A 138 2.84 6.22 0.37
N ALA A 139 3.66 5.58 -0.46
CA ALA A 139 3.20 4.82 -1.60
C ALA A 139 3.72 3.38 -1.60
N VAL A 140 2.87 2.49 -2.07
CA VAL A 140 3.18 1.12 -2.48
C VAL A 140 3.01 1.05 -3.99
N THR A 141 4.13 0.99 -4.72
CA THR A 141 4.14 1.07 -6.19
C THR A 141 4.61 -0.24 -6.84
N PRO A 142 4.22 -0.51 -8.10
CA PRO A 142 4.65 -1.73 -8.81
C PRO A 142 6.12 -1.67 -9.24
N THR A 143 6.68 -0.46 -9.38
CA THR A 143 8.02 -0.20 -9.91
C THR A 143 8.72 0.89 -9.09
N ILE A 144 10.05 0.84 -9.09
CA ILE A 144 10.86 1.90 -8.49
C ILE A 144 10.89 3.16 -9.36
N ASP A 145 10.77 3.01 -10.68
CA ASP A 145 10.81 4.10 -11.66
C ASP A 145 9.52 4.93 -11.58
N ALA A 146 9.68 6.26 -11.56
CA ALA A 146 8.59 7.23 -11.58
C ALA A 146 8.00 7.40 -12.99
N GLY A 147 8.78 7.16 -14.06
CA GLY A 147 8.36 7.40 -15.44
C GLY A 147 7.88 8.84 -15.70
N ASP A 148 7.06 9.00 -16.74
CA ASP A 148 6.40 10.26 -17.13
C ASP A 148 5.09 10.49 -16.36
N SER A 149 5.03 10.08 -15.09
CA SER A 149 3.77 10.12 -14.30
C SER A 149 3.24 11.54 -14.10
N GLY A 150 4.14 12.52 -14.03
CA GLY A 150 3.82 13.94 -13.91
C GLY A 150 3.58 14.43 -12.47
N PRO A 151 3.68 15.75 -12.24
CA PRO A 151 3.54 16.37 -10.93
C PRO A 151 2.15 16.17 -10.31
N GLU A 152 1.09 16.24 -11.10
CA GLU A 152 -0.29 16.11 -10.64
C GLU A 152 -0.63 14.72 -10.10
N SER A 153 0.14 13.71 -10.51
CA SER A 153 0.01 12.36 -9.97
C SER A 153 0.90 12.12 -8.75
N PHE A 154 1.62 13.13 -8.24
CA PHE A 154 2.68 13.01 -7.25
C PHE A 154 3.81 12.06 -7.70
N GLY A 155 3.90 11.76 -9.00
CA GLY A 155 4.81 10.73 -9.53
C GLY A 155 4.31 9.29 -9.40
N LEU A 156 3.08 9.03 -8.94
CA LEU A 156 2.54 7.67 -8.71
C LEU A 156 2.29 6.85 -9.99
N PHE A 157 1.69 7.44 -11.01
CA PHE A 157 1.44 6.85 -12.33
C PHE A 157 0.83 7.93 -13.23
N LYS A 158 0.93 7.78 -14.54
CA LYS A 158 0.29 8.70 -15.49
C LYS A 158 -1.23 8.72 -15.30
N ILE A 159 -1.82 9.91 -15.26
CA ILE A 159 -3.26 10.11 -15.03
C ILE A 159 -3.98 10.69 -16.25
N ASP A 160 -5.29 10.47 -16.30
CA ASP A 160 -6.25 11.25 -17.08
C ASP A 160 -6.67 12.47 -16.25
N ASP A 161 -6.27 13.66 -16.70
CA ASP A 161 -6.46 14.92 -15.98
C ASP A 161 -7.93 15.25 -15.68
N ALA A 162 -8.87 14.76 -16.51
CA ALA A 162 -10.28 15.00 -16.30
C ALA A 162 -10.87 14.17 -15.14
N SER A 163 -10.25 13.03 -14.81
CA SER A 163 -10.81 12.07 -13.85
C SER A 163 -9.90 11.69 -12.69
N GLY A 164 -8.59 12.00 -12.76
CA GLY A 164 -7.60 11.55 -11.78
C GLY A 164 -7.37 10.03 -11.81
N LYS A 165 -7.86 9.33 -12.84
CA LYS A 165 -7.69 7.89 -13.00
C LYS A 165 -6.42 7.58 -13.78
N ALA A 166 -5.92 6.36 -13.67
CA ALA A 166 -4.78 5.93 -14.48
C ALA A 166 -5.07 6.07 -15.99
N ALA A 167 -4.14 6.71 -16.70
CA ALA A 167 -4.22 6.86 -18.15
C ALA A 167 -4.02 5.53 -18.87
N GLY A 168 -4.61 5.40 -20.06
CA GLY A 168 -4.38 4.24 -20.94
C GLY A 168 -5.05 2.93 -20.50
N GLY A 169 -5.98 2.99 -19.54
CA GLY A 169 -6.87 1.87 -19.17
C GLY A 169 -6.20 0.69 -18.44
N LYS A 170 -4.91 0.79 -18.11
CA LYS A 170 -4.20 -0.23 -17.33
C LYS A 170 -4.28 0.12 -15.85
N ASN A 171 -4.55 -0.89 -15.01
CA ASN A 171 -4.49 -0.70 -13.57
C ASN A 171 -3.02 -0.55 -13.13
N PRO A 172 -2.61 0.61 -12.55
CA PRO A 172 -1.23 0.89 -12.16
C PRO A 172 -0.78 0.13 -10.92
N LYS A 173 -1.65 -0.69 -10.30
CA LYS A 173 -1.33 -1.52 -9.13
C LYS A 173 -0.64 -0.75 -8.00
N THR A 174 -1.20 0.42 -7.68
CA THR A 174 -0.60 1.38 -6.75
C THR A 174 -1.60 1.72 -5.65
N VAL A 175 -1.12 1.76 -4.42
CA VAL A 175 -1.86 2.27 -3.25
C VAL A 175 -1.03 3.38 -2.62
N ALA A 176 -1.63 4.51 -2.31
CA ALA A 176 -0.93 5.61 -1.65
C ALA A 176 -1.81 6.26 -0.58
N VAL A 177 -1.17 6.74 0.49
CA VAL A 177 -1.79 7.65 1.45
C VAL A 177 -1.16 9.01 1.22
N GLU A 178 -1.92 9.91 0.60
CA GLU A 178 -1.47 11.26 0.29
C GLU A 178 -1.74 12.23 1.44
N ILE A 179 -0.84 13.21 1.57
CA ILE A 179 -1.05 14.42 2.35
C ILE A 179 -0.96 15.56 1.34
N ASP A 180 -2.12 15.92 0.81
CA ASP A 180 -2.26 16.99 -0.17
C ASP A 180 -2.43 18.33 0.54
N THR A 181 -1.57 19.28 0.18
CA THR A 181 -1.56 20.65 0.70
C THR A 181 -1.94 21.68 -0.36
N SER A 182 -2.19 21.22 -1.59
CA SER A 182 -2.66 22.00 -2.71
C SER A 182 -4.00 22.65 -2.43
N ARG A 183 -4.19 23.81 -3.06
CA ARG A 183 -5.46 24.53 -3.18
C ARG A 183 -5.77 24.81 -4.64
N ASP A 184 -5.15 24.03 -5.54
CA ASP A 184 -5.40 24.15 -6.95
C ASP A 184 -6.85 23.75 -7.25
N VAL A 185 -7.54 24.59 -7.99
CA VAL A 185 -8.95 24.42 -8.38
C VAL A 185 -9.09 23.92 -9.82
N THR A 186 -7.97 23.68 -10.51
CA THR A 186 -7.94 23.22 -11.90
C THR A 186 -8.58 21.84 -12.05
N TYR A 187 -8.39 20.96 -11.06
CA TYR A 187 -8.86 19.59 -11.09
C TYR A 187 -10.14 19.43 -10.28
N SER A 188 -11.25 19.08 -10.96
CA SER A 188 -12.57 18.96 -10.32
C SER A 188 -12.75 17.67 -9.50
N TRP A 189 -11.87 16.68 -9.70
CA TRP A 189 -11.87 15.42 -8.96
C TRP A 189 -11.12 15.52 -7.62
N ASP A 190 -10.24 16.51 -7.48
CA ASP A 190 -9.59 16.85 -6.23
C ASP A 190 -10.58 17.67 -5.38
N PRO A 191 -10.73 17.39 -4.07
CA PRO A 191 -11.53 18.20 -3.16
C PRO A 191 -11.16 19.70 -3.07
N GLN A 192 -10.09 20.16 -3.75
CA GLN A 192 -9.65 21.57 -3.89
C GLN A 192 -9.32 22.26 -2.56
N ILE A 193 -9.13 21.45 -1.51
CA ILE A 193 -8.85 21.86 -0.14
C ILE A 193 -7.83 20.87 0.42
N PRO A 194 -6.80 21.32 1.17
CA PRO A 194 -5.81 20.43 1.78
C PRO A 194 -6.47 19.26 2.51
N HIS A 195 -6.02 18.05 2.22
CA HIS A 195 -6.65 16.83 2.69
C HIS A 195 -5.64 15.69 2.84
N VAL A 196 -6.08 14.64 3.53
CA VAL A 196 -5.39 13.34 3.56
C VAL A 196 -6.28 12.38 2.80
N GLY A 197 -5.70 11.71 1.82
CA GLY A 197 -6.39 10.82 0.90
C GLY A 197 -5.86 9.39 0.96
N LEU A 198 -6.71 8.43 0.62
CA LEU A 198 -6.33 7.07 0.27
C LEU A 198 -6.59 6.83 -1.21
N ASP A 199 -5.51 6.68 -1.95
CA ASP A 199 -5.51 6.44 -3.38
C ASP A 199 -5.38 4.95 -3.67
N ILE A 200 -6.27 4.44 -4.52
CA ILE A 200 -6.22 3.07 -5.00
C ILE A 200 -6.29 3.11 -6.53
N SER A 201 -5.12 3.07 -7.17
CA SER A 201 -4.99 3.10 -8.63
C SER A 201 -5.67 4.30 -9.32
N SER A 202 -5.93 5.35 -8.56
CA SER A 202 -6.46 6.65 -8.97
C SER A 202 -6.00 7.66 -7.93
N VAL A 203 -5.64 8.87 -8.34
CA VAL A 203 -5.39 10.02 -7.44
C VAL A 203 -6.69 10.71 -7.02
N ASN A 204 -7.81 10.28 -7.58
CA ASN A 204 -9.11 10.55 -6.99
C ASN A 204 -9.33 9.56 -5.83
N SER A 205 -9.02 10.04 -4.63
CA SER A 205 -9.04 9.28 -3.39
C SER A 205 -10.37 8.56 -3.14
N VAL A 206 -10.31 7.27 -2.79
CA VAL A 206 -11.50 6.48 -2.41
C VAL A 206 -12.03 6.86 -1.01
N ALA A 207 -11.18 7.49 -0.21
CA ALA A 207 -11.55 8.08 1.07
C ALA A 207 -10.61 9.24 1.38
N SER A 208 -11.17 10.37 1.78
CA SER A 208 -10.39 11.55 2.14
C SER A 208 -10.95 12.26 3.36
N LYS A 209 -10.10 13.04 4.04
CA LYS A 209 -10.49 13.96 5.12
C LYS A 209 -9.72 15.26 5.04
N PHE A 210 -10.43 16.37 5.20
CA PHE A 210 -9.83 17.71 5.16
C PHE A 210 -8.89 18.00 6.33
N LEU A 211 -7.76 18.62 6.02
CA LEU A 211 -6.86 19.23 6.98
C LEU A 211 -7.46 20.59 7.40
N TRP A 212 -8.26 20.60 8.47
CA TRP A 212 -8.97 21.81 8.94
C TRP A 212 -8.08 23.07 8.96
N ASN A 213 -8.60 24.17 8.41
CA ASN A 213 -7.94 25.49 8.27
C ASN A 213 -6.59 25.49 7.52
N GLY A 214 -6.19 24.39 6.86
CA GLY A 214 -5.02 24.28 5.96
C GLY A 214 -3.68 24.82 6.49
N THR A 215 -3.58 25.05 7.81
CA THR A 215 -2.47 25.68 8.55
C THR A 215 -1.97 24.77 9.67
N ALA A 216 -2.69 23.68 9.97
CA ALA A 216 -2.34 22.76 11.04
C ALA A 216 -1.13 21.87 10.72
N PHE A 217 -0.77 21.72 9.44
CA PHE A 217 0.32 20.85 8.98
C PHE A 217 1.52 21.62 8.41
N ILE A 218 1.33 22.91 8.10
CA ILE A 218 2.38 23.74 7.53
C ILE A 218 3.21 24.35 8.66
N ASP A 219 4.53 24.41 8.47
CA ASP A 219 5.52 24.91 9.42
C ASP A 219 5.51 24.20 10.78
N ARG A 220 5.05 22.95 10.79
CA ARG A 220 4.99 22.07 11.97
C ARG A 220 5.59 20.71 11.63
N LYS A 221 6.29 20.12 12.60
CA LYS A 221 6.70 18.71 12.51
C LYS A 221 5.53 17.82 12.86
N ILE A 222 5.16 16.95 11.94
CA ILE A 222 4.04 16.03 12.07
C ILE A 222 4.57 14.61 11.95
N ALA A 223 4.35 13.79 12.98
CA ALA A 223 4.54 12.36 12.88
C ALA A 223 3.28 11.71 12.31
N VAL A 224 3.46 10.92 11.26
CA VAL A 224 2.43 10.18 10.55
C VAL A 224 2.61 8.70 10.88
N PHE A 225 1.52 8.01 11.19
CA PHE A 225 1.49 6.57 11.41
C PHE A 225 0.46 5.96 10.48
N ILE A 226 0.88 5.01 9.65
CA ILE A 226 -0.02 4.26 8.77
C ILE A 226 0.10 2.79 9.15
N ASP A 227 -1.01 2.19 9.53
CA ASP A 227 -1.10 0.76 9.82
C ASP A 227 -2.09 0.10 8.87
N TYR A 228 -1.69 -1.04 8.33
CA TYR A 228 -2.54 -1.92 7.57
C TYR A 228 -2.64 -3.27 8.27
N ASP A 229 -3.86 -3.65 8.66
CA ASP A 229 -4.20 -4.95 9.20
C ASP A 229 -4.70 -5.85 8.06
N ALA A 230 -3.86 -6.79 7.63
CA ALA A 230 -4.19 -7.69 6.53
C ALA A 230 -5.28 -8.73 6.87
N GLN A 231 -5.51 -9.01 8.15
CA GLN A 231 -6.57 -9.95 8.57
C GLN A 231 -7.94 -9.26 8.52
N LYS A 232 -7.99 -7.97 8.83
CA LYS A 232 -9.22 -7.16 8.78
C LYS A 232 -9.40 -6.41 7.46
N GLU A 233 -8.37 -6.36 6.61
CA GLU A 233 -8.31 -5.51 5.41
C GLU A 233 -8.60 -4.04 5.75
N VAL A 234 -8.04 -3.56 6.87
CA VAL A 234 -8.26 -2.20 7.38
C VAL A 234 -6.95 -1.42 7.35
N LEU A 235 -7.00 -0.23 6.76
CA LEU A 235 -5.94 0.78 6.84
C LEU A 235 -6.36 1.88 7.83
N ALA A 236 -5.42 2.35 8.64
CA ALA A 236 -5.61 3.44 9.58
C ALA A 236 -4.44 4.43 9.48
N VAL A 237 -4.77 5.72 9.39
CA VAL A 237 -3.83 6.83 9.33
C VAL A 237 -4.01 7.68 10.58
N ARG A 238 -2.92 7.93 11.29
CA ARG A 238 -2.89 8.74 12.51
C ARG A 238 -1.84 9.82 12.43
N PHE A 239 -2.10 10.96 13.08
CA PHE A 239 -1.17 12.08 13.14
C PHE A 239 -0.87 12.50 14.57
N GLN A 240 0.34 12.97 14.79
CA GLN A 240 0.77 13.62 16.02
C GLN A 240 1.54 14.89 15.67
N ASN A 241 1.16 16.02 16.27
CA ASN A 241 1.99 17.22 16.28
C ASN A 241 3.21 16.96 17.19
N VAL A 242 4.40 17.07 16.63
CA VAL A 242 5.66 16.86 17.35
C VAL A 242 6.30 18.23 17.60
N SER A 243 6.74 18.50 18.84
CA SER A 243 7.54 19.69 19.11
C SER A 243 8.90 19.62 18.39
N ALA A 244 9.61 20.74 18.25
CA ALA A 244 10.86 20.79 17.50
C ALA A 244 11.90 19.73 17.95
N SER A 245 11.95 19.43 19.26
CA SER A 245 12.81 18.43 19.91
C SER A 245 12.07 17.15 20.35
N GLY A 246 10.77 17.05 20.08
CA GLY A 246 9.95 15.90 20.45
C GLY A 246 10.24 14.67 19.58
N LYS A 247 9.77 13.51 20.03
CA LYS A 247 9.81 12.26 19.27
C LYS A 247 8.41 11.80 18.92
N ALA A 248 8.29 11.09 17.79
CA ALA A 248 7.08 10.41 17.40
C ALA A 248 6.67 9.39 18.48
N ASP A 249 5.40 9.41 18.87
CA ASP A 249 4.77 8.58 19.88
C ASP A 249 3.33 8.31 19.45
N LYS A 250 3.09 7.10 18.93
CA LYS A 250 1.78 6.70 18.40
C LYS A 250 0.67 6.78 19.45
N ALA A 251 0.98 6.60 20.74
CA ALA A 251 -0.03 6.71 21.80
C ALA A 251 -0.58 8.14 21.95
N LYS A 252 0.19 9.15 21.52
CA LYS A 252 -0.19 10.56 21.48
C LYS A 252 -0.78 11.00 20.13
N SER A 253 -0.89 10.08 19.17
CA SER A 253 -1.46 10.37 17.86
C SER A 253 -2.99 10.31 17.86
N THR A 254 -3.62 11.05 16.97
CA THR A 254 -5.07 11.05 16.73
C THR A 254 -5.39 10.26 15.46
N LEU A 255 -6.39 9.38 15.52
CA LEU A 255 -6.90 8.70 14.32
C LEU A 255 -7.55 9.73 13.38
N PHE A 256 -7.11 9.76 12.13
CA PHE A 256 -7.57 10.75 11.16
C PHE A 256 -8.41 10.12 10.06
N LEU A 257 -7.86 9.10 9.39
CA LEU A 257 -8.53 8.35 8.32
C LEU A 257 -8.50 6.86 8.67
N SER A 258 -9.59 6.15 8.39
CA SER A 258 -9.62 4.69 8.42
C SER A 258 -10.47 4.17 7.27
N TYR A 259 -10.02 3.10 6.64
CA TYR A 259 -10.66 2.51 5.46
C TYR A 259 -10.66 1.00 5.60
N ALA A 260 -11.82 0.37 5.43
CA ALA A 260 -12.00 -1.08 5.46
C ALA A 260 -12.25 -1.62 4.05
N GLY A 261 -11.87 -2.89 3.82
CA GLY A 261 -12.01 -3.54 2.51
C GLY A 261 -10.85 -3.26 1.55
N LEU A 262 -9.70 -2.81 2.07
CA LEU A 262 -8.47 -2.68 1.28
C LEU A 262 -7.80 -4.05 1.15
N SER A 263 -8.01 -4.74 0.04
CA SER A 263 -7.35 -6.02 -0.22
C SER A 263 -6.06 -5.83 -1.03
N LEU A 264 -4.88 -5.86 -0.40
CA LEU A 264 -3.60 -5.69 -1.10
C LEU A 264 -3.38 -6.69 -2.24
N GLY A 265 -3.91 -7.91 -2.11
CA GLY A 265 -3.85 -8.92 -3.16
C GLY A 265 -4.57 -8.55 -4.45
N LYS A 266 -5.51 -7.59 -4.40
CA LYS A 266 -6.25 -7.08 -5.55
C LYS A 266 -5.67 -5.76 -6.06
N THR A 267 -5.06 -4.98 -5.18
CA THR A 267 -4.66 -3.59 -5.46
C THR A 267 -3.19 -3.41 -5.83
N VAL A 268 -2.26 -4.24 -5.32
CA VAL A 268 -0.82 -4.10 -5.59
C VAL A 268 -0.20 -5.43 -6.05
N ASN A 269 1.04 -5.38 -6.54
CA ASN A 269 1.80 -6.58 -6.90
C ASN A 269 2.23 -7.37 -5.66
N GLU A 270 2.48 -8.69 -5.79
CA GLU A 270 3.02 -9.51 -4.69
C GLU A 270 4.30 -8.91 -4.12
N MET A 271 5.19 -8.50 -5.03
CA MET A 271 6.41 -7.75 -4.78
C MET A 271 6.18 -6.30 -5.20
N SER A 272 6.24 -5.36 -4.25
CA SER A 272 6.00 -3.94 -4.50
C SER A 272 7.09 -3.09 -3.85
N TYR A 273 7.32 -1.88 -4.35
CA TYR A 273 8.24 -0.92 -3.75
C TYR A 273 7.49 -0.06 -2.73
N VAL A 274 8.18 0.34 -1.67
CA VAL A 274 7.62 1.19 -0.60
C VAL A 274 8.49 2.42 -0.40
N GLY A 275 7.84 3.54 -0.10
CA GLY A 275 8.51 4.80 0.18
C GLY A 275 7.58 5.96 -0.06
N PHE A 276 8.14 7.05 -0.59
CA PHE A 276 7.41 8.30 -0.78
C PHE A 276 7.28 8.65 -2.27
N SER A 277 6.17 9.29 -2.62
CA SER A 277 5.92 9.91 -3.91
C SER A 277 5.48 11.34 -3.65
N SER A 278 5.97 12.32 -4.40
CA SER A 278 5.70 13.73 -4.11
C SER A 278 5.63 14.58 -5.37
N ARG A 279 4.72 15.55 -5.36
CA ARG A 279 4.83 16.79 -6.15
C ARG A 279 5.66 17.78 -5.33
N VAL A 280 6.92 17.96 -5.70
CA VAL A 280 7.83 18.80 -4.92
C VAL A 280 7.55 20.28 -5.18
N PRO A 281 7.71 21.15 -4.17
CA PRO A 281 7.55 22.58 -4.35
C PRO A 281 8.74 23.15 -5.12
N VAL A 282 8.52 24.31 -5.75
CA VAL A 282 9.62 25.16 -6.16
C VAL A 282 10.34 25.66 -4.91
N THR A 283 11.66 25.59 -4.83
CA THR A 283 12.42 25.89 -3.60
C THR A 283 12.11 27.28 -3.02
N THR A 284 11.84 28.27 -3.87
CA THR A 284 11.47 29.64 -3.44
C THR A 284 10.04 29.77 -2.90
N ASP A 285 9.21 28.74 -3.03
CA ASP A 285 7.91 28.63 -2.35
C ASP A 285 8.04 27.88 -1.00
N GLY A 286 9.06 27.02 -0.89
CA GLY A 286 9.46 26.32 0.33
C GLY A 286 9.93 24.90 0.02
N VAL A 287 9.95 24.04 1.03
CA VAL A 287 10.51 22.67 0.95
C VAL A 287 9.71 21.69 1.80
N TYR A 288 9.79 20.39 1.48
CA TYR A 288 9.31 19.34 2.38
C TYR A 288 10.49 18.65 3.05
N ILE A 289 10.45 18.46 4.37
CA ILE A 289 11.54 17.87 5.14
C ILE A 289 11.05 16.58 5.78
N LEU A 290 11.71 15.46 5.45
CA LEU A 290 11.48 14.16 6.08
C LEU A 290 12.63 13.89 7.08
N TYR A 291 12.26 13.81 8.36
CA TYR A 291 13.20 13.69 9.48
C TYR A 291 13.57 12.25 9.81
N ASP A 292 12.61 11.34 9.66
CA ASP A 292 12.75 9.94 9.97
C ASP A 292 11.73 9.12 9.17
N TRP A 293 12.03 7.84 8.95
CA TRP A 293 11.12 6.90 8.35
C TRP A 293 11.41 5.48 8.84
N SER A 294 10.37 4.80 9.32
CA SER A 294 10.39 3.37 9.62
C SER A 294 9.25 2.66 8.89
N PHE A 295 9.51 1.41 8.50
CA PHE A 295 8.52 0.54 7.86
C PHE A 295 8.79 -0.90 8.27
N SER A 296 7.77 -1.62 8.71
CA SER A 296 7.89 -3.03 9.04
C SER A 296 6.68 -3.84 8.59
N THR A 297 6.91 -5.11 8.31
CA THR A 297 5.84 -6.07 8.00
C THR A 297 5.75 -7.17 9.03
N GLN A 298 4.53 -7.69 9.21
CA GLN A 298 4.25 -8.90 9.96
C GLN A 298 3.30 -9.77 9.14
N TRP A 299 3.70 -11.01 8.88
CA TRP A 299 2.86 -11.97 8.19
C TRP A 299 1.83 -12.58 9.14
N VAL A 300 0.56 -12.52 8.75
CA VAL A 300 -0.59 -13.03 9.50
C VAL A 300 -1.41 -13.97 8.64
N LEU A 301 -2.17 -14.87 9.27
CA LEU A 301 -3.15 -15.68 8.56
C LEU A 301 -4.26 -14.79 8.00
N LYS A 302 -4.58 -14.97 6.72
CA LYS A 302 -5.75 -14.36 6.11
C LYS A 302 -7.01 -14.88 6.79
N LYS A 303 -7.99 -13.99 6.98
CA LYS A 303 -9.34 -14.42 7.36
C LYS A 303 -9.91 -15.28 6.22
N LYS A 304 -10.44 -16.45 6.57
CA LYS A 304 -11.18 -17.30 5.61
C LYS A 304 -12.50 -16.66 5.25
#